data_AF-A0A6A7KPL2-F1
#
_entry.id   AF-A0A6A7KPL2-F1
#
_cell.length_a   1.000
_cell.length_b   1.000
_cell.length_c   1.000
_cell.angle_alpha   90.00
_cell.angle_beta   90.00
_cell.angle_gamma   90.00
#
_symmetry.space_group_name_H-M   'P 1'
#
loop_
_entity.id
_entity.type
_entity.pdbx_description
1 polymer ?
#
loop_
_entity_poly.entity_id
_entity_poly.type
_entity_poly.pdbx_seq_one_letter_code
_entity_poly.pdbx_strand_id
1 'polypeptide(L)'
;MKDAATLAQSLDLRKTGSVYVGDCPSCGYNGSFTARDLDSILLIYCHSCRDQKAILDTLREQGLWGVASFDRIAELPAGGALYPSRRKDNTAYATQLWAMGKACAGSPVETYLRRRGITLSVPPSLRYLKQHRHAPSATFWPVMVGAVVVEGEPPAFAGIHRTYKGYQRVARGAV
;
A
#
# COMPACT_ATOMS: atom_id res chain seq x y z
N MET A 1 -21.90 -13.11 12.41
CA MET A 1 -20.89 -12.21 11.82
C MET A 1 -21.49 -11.61 10.57
N LYS A 2 -21.60 -10.28 10.46
CA LYS A 2 -21.93 -9.61 9.19
C LYS A 2 -20.65 -9.53 8.38
N ASP A 3 -20.67 -9.93 7.12
CA ASP A 3 -19.53 -9.84 6.20
C ASP A 3 -19.37 -8.42 5.63
N ALA A 4 -18.25 -8.14 4.96
CA ALA A 4 -18.01 -6.81 4.40
C ALA A 4 -19.03 -6.42 3.33
N ALA A 5 -19.64 -7.39 2.65
CA ALA A 5 -20.68 -7.16 1.65
C ALA A 5 -21.99 -6.66 2.30
N THR A 6 -22.40 -7.28 3.40
CA THR A 6 -23.59 -6.87 4.17
C THR A 6 -23.38 -5.50 4.80
N LEU A 7 -22.18 -5.24 5.33
CA LEU A 7 -21.82 -3.91 5.85
C LEU A 7 -21.84 -2.86 4.73
N ALA A 8 -21.31 -3.20 3.55
CA ALA A 8 -21.31 -2.33 2.39
C ALA A 8 -22.72 -1.98 1.91
N GLN A 9 -23.63 -2.96 1.88
CA GLN A 9 -25.02 -2.71 1.51
C GLN A 9 -25.74 -1.80 2.53
N SER A 10 -25.44 -1.96 3.81
CA SER A 10 -26.09 -1.18 4.88
C SER A 10 -25.61 0.28 4.95
N LEU A 11 -24.37 0.54 4.53
CA LEU A 11 -23.72 1.86 4.57
C LEU A 11 -23.56 2.49 3.18
N ASP A 12 -24.18 1.92 2.15
CA ASP A 12 -24.06 2.35 0.76
C ASP A 12 -22.59 2.51 0.28
N LEU A 13 -21.73 1.55 0.64
CA LEU A 13 -20.32 1.56 0.27
C LEU A 13 -20.13 1.05 -1.17
N ARG A 14 -19.32 1.76 -1.96
CA ARG A 14 -18.94 1.34 -3.30
C ARG A 14 -17.87 0.25 -3.27
N LYS A 15 -18.01 -0.78 -4.09
CA LYS A 15 -17.00 -1.83 -4.26
C LYS A 15 -15.85 -1.35 -5.16
N THR A 16 -14.61 -1.42 -4.66
CA THR A 16 -13.39 -1.10 -5.40
C THR A 16 -12.38 -2.25 -5.25
N GLY A 17 -12.36 -3.17 -6.22
CA GLY A 17 -11.53 -4.37 -6.14
C GLY A 17 -12.01 -5.32 -5.03
N SER A 18 -11.11 -5.65 -4.08
CA SER A 18 -11.41 -6.49 -2.91
C SER A 18 -11.80 -5.68 -1.65
N VAL A 19 -12.04 -4.39 -1.79
CA VAL A 19 -12.34 -3.47 -0.68
C VAL A 19 -13.62 -2.69 -0.99
N TYR A 20 -14.44 -2.43 0.02
CA TYR A 20 -15.58 -1.52 -0.04
C TYR A 20 -15.18 -0.17 0.55
N VAL A 21 -15.58 0.92 -0.09
CA VAL A 21 -15.18 2.29 0.27
C VAL A 21 -16.41 3.17 0.36
N GLY A 22 -16.46 4.08 1.33
CA GLY A 22 -17.56 5.04 1.43
C GLY A 22 -17.38 6.01 2.58
N ASP A 23 -18.49 6.56 3.03
CA ASP A 23 -18.51 7.61 4.04
C ASP A 23 -18.33 6.99 5.43
N CYS A 24 -17.60 7.69 6.29
CA CYS A 24 -17.36 7.19 7.64
C CYS A 24 -18.63 7.33 8.49
N PRO A 25 -19.16 6.25 9.08
CA PRO A 25 -20.35 6.33 9.93
C PRO A 25 -20.10 7.16 11.20
N SER A 26 -18.86 7.23 11.68
CA SER A 26 -18.49 7.96 12.89
C SER A 26 -18.21 9.45 12.63
N CYS A 27 -17.37 9.78 11.64
CA CYS A 27 -16.97 11.19 11.41
C CYS A 27 -17.60 11.83 10.16
N GLY A 28 -18.39 11.10 9.38
CA GLY A 28 -19.08 11.60 8.19
C GLY A 28 -18.18 11.94 7.00
N TYR A 29 -16.86 11.74 7.08
CA TYR A 29 -15.95 12.15 6.02
C TYR A 29 -16.09 11.27 4.77
N ASN A 30 -16.33 11.90 3.62
CA ASN A 30 -16.67 11.20 2.38
C ASN A 30 -15.52 10.32 1.86
N GLY A 31 -15.84 9.07 1.53
CA GLY A 31 -14.91 8.15 0.86
C GLY A 31 -13.68 7.73 1.67
N SER A 32 -13.66 7.99 2.97
CA SER A 32 -12.53 7.71 3.86
C SER A 32 -12.61 6.37 4.59
N PHE A 33 -13.81 5.78 4.65
CA PHE A 33 -14.07 4.52 5.31
C PHE A 33 -13.88 3.36 4.36
N THR A 34 -13.23 2.31 4.85
CA THR A 34 -12.95 1.09 4.10
C THR A 34 -13.38 -0.13 4.90
N ALA A 35 -13.97 -1.11 4.22
CA ALA A 35 -14.33 -2.40 4.78
C ALA A 35 -13.88 -3.53 3.84
N ARG A 36 -13.36 -4.62 4.39
CA ARG A 36 -13.02 -5.83 3.62
C ARG A 36 -13.00 -7.06 4.51
N ASP A 37 -13.23 -8.23 3.91
CA ASP A 37 -13.01 -9.50 4.57
C ASP A 37 -11.58 -9.98 4.32
N LEU A 38 -10.86 -10.34 5.39
CA LEU A 38 -9.54 -10.97 5.33
C LEU A 38 -9.54 -12.20 6.25
N ASP A 39 -9.35 -13.40 5.70
CA ASP A 39 -9.23 -14.63 6.49
C ASP A 39 -10.37 -14.83 7.51
N SER A 40 -11.61 -14.53 7.09
CA SER A 40 -12.83 -14.56 7.94
C SER A 40 -12.90 -13.47 9.03
N ILE A 41 -12.09 -12.42 8.90
CA ILE A 41 -12.07 -11.26 9.78
C ILE A 41 -12.53 -10.05 8.97
N LEU A 42 -13.60 -9.40 9.43
CA LEU A 42 -14.06 -8.13 8.90
C LEU A 42 -13.12 -7.01 9.37
N LEU A 43 -12.29 -6.51 8.45
CA LEU A 43 -11.41 -5.38 8.68
C LEU A 43 -12.10 -4.09 8.25
N ILE A 44 -12.15 -3.12 9.18
CA ILE A 44 -12.68 -1.78 8.94
C ILE A 44 -11.63 -0.73 9.29
N TYR A 45 -11.58 0.36 8.53
CA TYR A 45 -10.65 1.46 8.78
C TYR A 45 -11.14 2.77 8.17
N CYS A 46 -11.00 3.88 8.90
CA CYS A 46 -11.20 5.23 8.38
C CYS A 46 -9.86 5.98 8.35
N HIS A 47 -9.49 6.49 7.18
CA HIS A 47 -8.27 7.28 6.99
C HIS A 47 -8.35 8.69 7.63
N SER A 48 -9.56 9.21 7.85
CA SER A 48 -9.78 10.56 8.38
C SER A 48 -9.75 10.62 9.90
N CYS A 49 -10.69 9.95 10.60
CA CYS A 49 -10.74 10.02 12.07
C CYS A 49 -9.70 9.12 12.75
N ARG A 50 -9.31 8.01 12.11
CA ARG A 50 -8.41 6.99 12.70
C ARG A 50 -8.86 6.48 14.08
N ASP A 51 -10.10 6.74 14.46
CA ASP A 51 -10.70 6.30 15.72
C ASP A 51 -11.50 5.02 15.50
N GLN A 52 -10.82 3.89 15.69
CA GLN A 52 -11.43 2.59 15.50
C GLN A 52 -12.54 2.32 16.53
N LYS A 53 -12.42 2.86 17.76
CA LYS A 53 -13.41 2.64 18.81
C LYS A 53 -14.71 3.36 18.46
N ALA A 54 -14.64 4.64 18.09
CA ALA A 54 -15.81 5.42 17.71
C ALA A 54 -16.55 4.79 16.52
N ILE A 55 -15.82 4.30 15.51
CA ILE A 55 -16.41 3.57 14.39
C ILE A 55 -17.14 2.30 14.87
N LEU A 56 -16.49 1.48 15.70
CA LEU A 56 -17.09 0.24 16.20
C LEU A 56 -18.34 0.51 17.04
N ASP A 57 -18.31 1.53 17.89
CA ASP A 57 -19.44 1.91 18.73
C ASP A 57 -20.62 2.39 17.88
N THR A 58 -20.40 3.26 16.89
CA THR A 58 -21.44 3.65 15.94
C THR A 58 -22.02 2.45 15.16
N LEU A 59 -21.17 1.53 14.71
CA LEU A 59 -21.65 0.34 14.00
C LEU A 59 -22.45 -0.61 14.91
N ARG A 60 -22.11 -0.70 16.21
CA ARG A 60 -22.88 -1.47 17.20
C ARG A 60 -24.24 -0.84 17.45
N GLU A 61 -24.28 0.48 17.64
CA GLU A 61 -25.52 1.24 17.81
C GLU A 61 -26.47 1.06 16.62
N GLN A 62 -25.93 0.99 15.41
CA GLN A 62 -26.68 0.71 14.18
C GLN A 62 -27.03 -0.77 13.98
N GLY A 63 -26.63 -1.65 14.92
CA GLY A 63 -26.82 -3.10 14.81
C GLY A 63 -26.04 -3.73 13.64
N LEU A 64 -25.07 -3.01 13.06
CA LEU A 64 -24.21 -3.46 11.96
C LEU A 64 -22.95 -4.19 12.47
N TRP A 65 -22.76 -4.25 13.79
CA TRP A 65 -21.62 -4.89 14.43
C TRP A 65 -22.01 -5.65 15.71
N GLY A 66 -21.62 -6.94 15.82
CA GLY A 66 -22.11 -7.88 16.84
C GLY A 66 -23.42 -8.55 16.37
N VAL A 67 -23.60 -9.87 16.34
CA VAL A 67 -23.43 -10.88 17.40
C VAL A 67 -22.83 -12.20 16.86
N ALA A 68 -22.27 -13.00 17.78
CA ALA A 68 -21.65 -14.34 17.64
C ALA A 68 -20.11 -14.47 17.71
N SER A 69 -19.36 -13.52 18.31
CA SER A 69 -17.91 -13.74 18.52
C SER A 69 -17.30 -13.11 19.77
N PHE A 70 -18.09 -12.57 20.71
CA PHE A 70 -17.54 -12.11 22.00
C PHE A 70 -17.35 -13.25 23.01
N ASP A 71 -18.09 -14.36 22.89
CA ASP A 71 -17.89 -15.54 23.76
C ASP A 71 -16.55 -16.26 23.52
N ARG A 72 -15.86 -15.99 22.38
CA ARG A 72 -14.53 -16.54 22.09
C ARG A 72 -13.35 -15.68 22.60
N ILE A 73 -13.60 -14.51 23.17
CA ILE A 73 -12.53 -13.63 23.69
C ILE A 73 -12.16 -13.99 25.14
N ALA A 74 -13.04 -14.66 25.87
CA ALA A 74 -12.76 -15.10 27.25
C ALA A 74 -11.71 -16.23 27.33
N GLU A 75 -11.42 -16.92 26.23
CA GLU A 75 -10.41 -18.01 26.17
C GLU A 75 -9.12 -17.60 25.45
N LEU A 76 -8.96 -16.33 25.07
CA LEU A 76 -7.72 -15.87 24.45
C LEU A 76 -6.65 -15.65 25.55
N PRO A 77 -5.53 -16.39 25.54
CA PRO A 77 -4.47 -16.20 26.51
C PRO A 77 -3.98 -14.75 26.47
N ALA A 78 -3.74 -14.18 27.66
CA ALA A 78 -3.19 -12.84 27.83
C ALA A 78 -1.74 -12.79 27.28
N GLY A 79 -1.63 -12.66 25.97
CA GLY A 79 -0.36 -12.63 25.25
C GLY A 79 -0.62 -12.10 23.84
N GLY A 80 -0.28 -10.83 23.62
CA GLY A 80 -0.48 -10.10 22.37
C GLY A 80 0.29 -10.69 21.18
N ALA A 81 -0.26 -11.74 20.57
CA ALA A 81 0.20 -12.30 19.30
C ALA A 81 -1.01 -12.58 18.38
N LEU A 82 -1.95 -11.63 18.27
CA LEU A 82 -3.21 -11.88 17.56
C LEU A 82 -3.17 -11.69 16.04
N TYR A 83 -2.02 -11.35 15.44
CA TYR A 83 -1.83 -11.49 14.00
C TYR A 83 -0.38 -11.85 13.73
N PRO A 84 -0.07 -12.97 13.05
CA PRO A 84 1.22 -13.07 12.40
C PRO A 84 1.28 -11.89 11.45
N SER A 85 2.16 -10.92 11.72
CA SER A 85 2.51 -9.94 10.71
C SER A 85 3.14 -10.73 9.58
N ARG A 86 2.34 -11.09 8.58
CA ARG A 86 2.82 -11.69 7.35
C ARG A 86 3.49 -10.56 6.57
N ARG A 87 4.56 -10.00 7.14
CA ARG A 87 5.52 -9.17 6.43
C ARG A 87 6.09 -10.15 5.42
N LYS A 88 5.51 -10.17 4.22
CA LYS A 88 6.04 -10.96 3.11
C LYS A 88 7.50 -10.54 3.00
N ASP A 89 8.40 -11.48 3.23
CA ASP A 89 9.81 -11.26 3.00
C ASP A 89 9.98 -11.04 1.50
N ASN A 90 9.98 -9.76 1.13
CA ASN A 90 10.14 -9.32 -0.24
C ASN A 90 11.61 -9.03 -0.54
N THR A 91 12.53 -9.41 0.36
CA THR A 91 13.96 -9.10 0.22
C THR A 91 14.54 -9.77 -1.02
N ALA A 92 14.22 -11.04 -1.25
CA ALA A 92 14.64 -11.76 -2.47
C ALA A 92 14.16 -11.06 -3.76
N TYR A 93 12.89 -10.66 -3.81
CA TYR A 93 12.32 -9.93 -4.94
C TYR A 93 12.96 -8.55 -5.11
N ALA A 94 13.19 -7.82 -4.01
CA ALA A 94 13.83 -6.51 -4.02
C ALA A 94 15.29 -6.60 -4.51
N THR A 95 16.04 -7.59 -4.04
CA THR A 95 17.41 -7.88 -4.46
C THR A 95 17.46 -8.19 -5.96
N GLN A 96 16.59 -9.09 -6.44
CA GLN A 96 16.50 -9.43 -7.86
C GLN A 96 16.18 -8.19 -8.70
N LEU A 97 15.19 -7.41 -8.28
CA LEU A 97 14.76 -6.24 -9.03
C LEU A 97 15.83 -5.16 -9.08
N TRP A 98 16.58 -4.95 -7.99
CA TRP A 98 17.72 -4.03 -7.97
C TRP A 98 18.86 -4.52 -8.87
N ALA A 99 19.18 -5.82 -8.83
CA ALA A 99 20.24 -6.43 -9.66
C ALA A 99 19.93 -6.38 -11.16
N MET A 100 18.66 -6.48 -11.56
CA MET A 100 18.23 -6.29 -12.96
C MET A 100 18.39 -4.84 -13.46
N GLY A 101 18.52 -3.90 -12.54
CA GLY A 101 18.60 -2.47 -12.84
C GLY A 101 19.94 -2.07 -13.47
N LYS A 102 19.86 -1.26 -14.53
CA LYS A 102 21.04 -0.71 -15.21
C LYS A 102 21.56 0.52 -14.47
N ALA A 103 22.81 0.91 -14.76
CA ALA A 103 23.36 2.17 -14.30
C ALA A 103 22.46 3.35 -14.75
N CYS A 104 22.35 4.36 -13.89
CA CYS A 104 21.49 5.51 -14.17
C CYS A 104 22.13 6.54 -15.11
N ALA A 105 23.45 6.44 -15.38
CA ALA A 105 24.15 7.33 -16.30
C ALA A 105 23.52 7.26 -17.72
N GLY A 106 23.24 8.41 -18.32
CA GLY A 106 22.57 8.53 -19.62
C GLY A 106 21.10 8.09 -19.63
N SER A 107 20.51 7.77 -18.47
CA SER A 107 19.13 7.33 -18.38
C SER A 107 18.14 8.48 -18.09
N PRO A 108 16.83 8.27 -18.27
CA PRO A 108 15.80 9.22 -17.85
C PRO A 108 15.83 9.55 -16.34
N VAL A 109 16.47 8.71 -15.53
CA VAL A 109 16.71 8.92 -14.10
C VAL A 109 17.74 10.03 -13.89
N GLU A 110 18.87 9.99 -14.60
CA GLU A 110 19.86 11.08 -14.52
C GLU A 110 19.23 12.41 -14.93
N THR A 111 18.48 12.43 -16.04
CA THR A 111 17.73 13.64 -16.45
C THR A 111 16.76 14.11 -15.35
N TYR A 112 16.08 13.19 -14.67
CA TYR A 112 15.18 13.52 -13.56
C TYR A 112 15.94 14.16 -12.39
N LEU A 113 17.06 13.58 -11.98
CA LEU A 113 17.90 14.10 -10.89
C LEU A 113 18.45 15.48 -11.22
N ARG A 114 18.96 15.69 -12.44
CA ARG A 114 19.46 16.99 -12.91
C ARG A 114 18.38 18.07 -12.89
N ARG A 115 17.16 17.74 -13.37
CA ARG A 115 16.00 18.65 -13.30
C ARG A 115 15.56 18.97 -11.87
N ARG A 116 15.89 18.12 -10.91
CA ARG A 116 15.67 18.35 -9.46
C ARG A 116 16.81 19.12 -8.80
N GLY A 117 17.80 19.62 -9.55
CA GLY A 117 18.97 20.33 -9.02
C GLY A 117 20.05 19.41 -8.45
N ILE A 118 19.94 18.10 -8.62
CA ILE A 118 20.93 17.14 -8.14
C ILE A 118 22.00 16.97 -9.23
N THR A 119 23.13 17.65 -9.06
CA THR A 119 24.23 17.74 -10.05
C THR A 119 25.39 16.77 -9.78
N LEU A 120 25.42 16.12 -8.61
CA LEU A 120 26.40 15.08 -8.28
C LEU A 120 26.30 13.88 -9.23
N SER A 121 27.40 13.13 -9.36
CA SER A 121 27.38 11.84 -10.07
C SER A 121 26.29 10.93 -9.49
N VAL A 122 25.53 10.25 -10.35
CA VAL A 122 24.43 9.40 -9.88
C VAL A 122 25.03 8.21 -9.11
N PRO A 123 24.68 8.03 -7.82
CA PRO A 123 25.31 6.99 -7.00
C PRO A 123 24.91 5.58 -7.48
N PRO A 124 25.79 4.57 -7.30
CA PRO A 124 25.54 3.20 -7.75
C PRO A 124 24.41 2.49 -7.00
N SER A 125 23.98 3.05 -5.86
CA SER A 125 22.79 2.62 -5.10
C SER A 125 21.48 2.90 -5.86
N LEU A 126 21.50 3.81 -6.85
CA LEU A 126 20.39 4.07 -7.76
C LEU A 126 20.56 3.27 -9.06
N ARG A 127 19.52 2.53 -9.41
CA ARG A 127 19.42 1.76 -10.65
C ARG A 127 18.20 2.16 -11.46
N TYR A 128 18.24 1.84 -12.75
CA TYR A 128 17.18 2.17 -13.70
C TYR A 128 16.62 0.91 -14.37
N LEU A 129 15.29 0.79 -14.39
CA LEU A 129 14.58 -0.18 -15.21
C LEU A 129 13.72 0.56 -16.24
N LYS A 130 13.91 0.20 -17.51
CA LYS A 130 13.19 0.82 -18.65
C LYS A 130 11.69 0.63 -18.56
N GLN A 131 11.25 -0.55 -18.11
CA GLN A 131 9.85 -0.91 -17.95
C GLN A 131 9.69 -1.76 -16.70
N HIS A 132 8.80 -1.32 -15.81
CA HIS A 132 8.38 -2.07 -14.65
C HIS A 132 6.88 -1.88 -14.42
N ARG A 133 6.20 -2.92 -13.94
CA ARG A 133 4.77 -2.86 -13.69
C ARG A 133 4.46 -1.85 -12.57
N HIS A 134 3.70 -0.82 -12.91
CA HIS A 134 3.14 0.14 -11.96
C HIS A 134 1.80 -0.39 -11.45
N ALA A 135 1.79 -0.94 -10.23
CA ALA A 135 0.63 -1.65 -9.70
C ALA A 135 -0.67 -0.82 -9.67
N PRO A 136 -0.67 0.48 -9.29
CA PRO A 136 -1.89 1.29 -9.26
C PRO A 136 -2.57 1.47 -10.63
N SER A 137 -1.81 1.62 -11.71
CA SER A 137 -2.37 1.84 -13.05
C SER A 137 -2.37 0.60 -13.95
N ALA A 138 -1.84 -0.52 -13.48
CA ALA A 138 -1.68 -1.77 -14.24
C ALA A 138 -0.90 -1.64 -15.57
N THR A 139 -0.08 -0.61 -15.72
CA THR A 139 0.73 -0.34 -16.94
C THR A 139 2.24 -0.43 -16.66
N PHE A 140 3.09 -0.43 -17.69
CA PHE A 140 4.55 -0.51 -17.57
C PHE A 140 5.23 0.84 -17.75
N TRP A 141 5.99 1.26 -16.74
CA TRP A 141 6.56 2.60 -16.64
C TRP A 141 8.08 2.52 -16.39
N PRO A 142 8.87 3.49 -16.87
CA PRO A 142 10.25 3.66 -16.43
C PRO A 142 10.30 3.89 -14.92
N VAL A 143 11.21 3.22 -14.23
CA VAL A 143 11.33 3.30 -12.77
C VAL A 143 12.79 3.48 -12.34
N MET A 144 12.99 4.42 -11.42
CA MET A 144 14.21 4.52 -10.62
C MET A 144 14.05 3.60 -9.40
N VAL A 145 15.06 2.77 -9.15
CA VAL A 145 15.12 1.84 -8.01
C VAL A 145 16.29 2.24 -7.13
N GLY A 146 16.02 2.71 -5.92
CA GLY A 146 17.04 3.00 -4.93
C GLY A 146 17.17 1.87 -3.91
N ALA A 147 18.38 1.36 -3.70
CA ALA A 147 18.66 0.43 -2.61
C ALA A 147 18.47 1.12 -1.25
N VAL A 148 17.78 0.43 -0.35
CA VAL A 148 17.68 0.80 1.06
C VAL A 148 18.58 -0.14 1.84
N VAL A 149 19.57 0.42 2.51
CA VAL A 149 20.49 -0.32 3.37
C VAL A 149 20.26 0.10 4.81
N VAL A 150 20.30 -0.86 5.72
CA VAL A 150 20.34 -0.61 7.16
C VAL A 150 21.81 -0.56 7.56
N GLU A 151 22.18 0.50 8.28
CA GLU A 151 23.54 0.67 8.81
C GLU A 151 23.88 -0.48 9.78
N GLY A 152 25.14 -0.93 9.71
CA GLY A 152 25.65 -2.07 10.47
C GLY A 152 26.98 -2.55 9.87
N GLU A 153 27.59 -3.54 10.52
CA GLU A 153 28.86 -4.15 10.09
C GLU A 153 28.66 -5.66 9.89
N PRO A 154 28.43 -6.15 8.65
CA PRO A 154 28.33 -5.39 7.40
C PRO A 154 26.96 -4.73 7.18
N PRO A 155 26.86 -3.69 6.33
CA PRO A 155 25.59 -3.06 5.99
C PRO A 155 24.65 -4.06 5.31
N ALA A 156 23.39 -4.09 5.74
CA ALA A 156 22.41 -5.06 5.29
C ALA A 156 21.43 -4.45 4.28
N PHE A 157 21.23 -5.10 3.14
CA PHE A 157 20.20 -4.71 2.18
C PHE A 157 18.81 -4.99 2.76
N ALA A 158 18.02 -3.94 2.95
CA ALA A 158 16.69 -4.02 3.57
C ALA A 158 15.55 -3.91 2.55
N GLY A 159 15.83 -3.44 1.34
CA GLY A 159 14.84 -3.39 0.27
C GLY A 159 15.12 -2.31 -0.76
N ILE A 160 14.05 -1.87 -1.42
CA ILE A 160 14.11 -0.88 -2.49
C ILE A 160 13.02 0.19 -2.36
N HIS A 161 13.37 1.42 -2.70
CA HIS A 161 12.42 2.47 -3.01
C HIS A 161 12.22 2.55 -4.54
N ARG A 162 10.97 2.68 -5.00
CA ARG A 162 10.62 2.75 -6.43
C ARG A 162 10.00 4.10 -6.74
N THR A 163 10.61 4.84 -7.65
CA THR A 163 10.08 6.11 -8.15
C THR A 163 9.75 5.96 -9.62
N TYR A 164 8.47 5.97 -9.95
CA TYR A 164 7.99 5.88 -11.34
C TYR A 164 7.96 7.27 -11.97
N LYS A 165 8.49 7.39 -13.19
CA LYS A 165 8.37 8.62 -13.96
C LYS A 165 7.29 8.43 -15.01
N GLY A 166 6.28 9.30 -15.00
CA GLY A 166 5.21 9.29 -15.99
C GLY A 166 5.75 9.28 -17.40
N TYR A 167 5.29 8.31 -18.20
CA TYR A 167 5.45 8.38 -19.65
C TYR A 167 4.61 9.57 -20.13
N GLN A 168 5.26 10.71 -20.40
CA GLN A 168 4.63 11.72 -21.25
C GLN A 168 4.48 11.09 -22.62
N ARG A 169 3.24 10.97 -23.12
CA ARG A 169 3.00 10.65 -24.53
C ARG A 169 3.85 11.61 -25.35
N VAL A 170 4.82 11.09 -26.09
CA VAL A 170 5.38 11.85 -27.21
C VAL A 170 4.18 12.21 -28.08
N ALA A 171 3.93 13.50 -28.26
CA ALA A 171 2.88 13.95 -29.17
C ALA A 171 3.09 13.20 -30.48
N ARG A 172 2.05 12.48 -30.94
CA ARG A 172 2.08 11.88 -32.28
C ARG A 172 2.30 13.05 -33.23
N GLY A 173 3.45 13.07 -33.90
CA GLY A 173 3.71 14.00 -34.98
C GLY A 173 2.58 13.87 -35.99
N ALA A 174 2.00 15.02 -36.34
CA ALA A 174 1.17 15.14 -37.53
C ALA A 174 2.02 14.71 -38.72
N VAL A 175 1.55 13.70 -39.44
CA VAL A 175 1.87 13.44 -40.84
C VAL A 175 0.62 13.79 -41.62
#